data_AF-A0A2N7DA05-F1
#
_entry.id   AF-A0A2N7DA05-F1
#
_cell.length_a   1.000
_cell.length_b   1.000
_cell.length_c   1.000
_cell.angle_alpha   90.00
_cell.angle_beta   90.00
_cell.angle_gamma   90.00
#
_symmetry.space_group_name_H-M   'P 1'
#
loop_
_entity.id
_entity.type
_entity.pdbx_description
1 polymer ?
#
loop_
_entity_poly.entity_id
_entity_poly.type
_entity_poly.pdbx_seq_one_letter_code
_entity_poly.pdbx_strand_id
1 'polypeptide(L)'
;MKNGSYKATIIVKKKQAIIHRESRTFKKKELAKTYFPYNFGSVTAGFQRVRNSLEIEDLRYHDLRREGASRLFEKGYSIEEVAQVTGHRNLNILWQVYTQLFPHKLHSKSFE
;
A
#
# COMPACT_ATOMS: atom_id res chain seq x y z
N MET A 1 0.06 -35.64 -24.85
CA MET A 1 -0.29 -34.21 -24.78
C MET A 1 0.70 -33.53 -23.83
N LYS A 2 1.36 -32.43 -24.23
CA LYS A 2 2.30 -31.72 -23.34
C LYS A 2 1.50 -31.14 -22.17
N ASN A 3 1.71 -31.65 -20.95
CA ASN A 3 1.20 -31.05 -19.72
C ASN A 3 1.99 -29.76 -19.45
N GLY A 4 1.69 -28.70 -20.19
CA GLY A 4 2.32 -27.39 -20.01
C GLY A 4 1.94 -26.83 -18.64
N SER A 5 2.95 -26.49 -17.83
CA SER A 5 2.75 -25.77 -16.58
C SER A 5 2.86 -24.27 -16.83
N TYR A 6 1.95 -23.48 -16.24
CA TYR A 6 1.88 -22.03 -16.44
C TYR A 6 2.25 -21.32 -15.15
N LYS A 7 3.25 -20.44 -15.16
CA LYS A 7 3.72 -19.73 -13.96
C LYS A 7 3.20 -18.29 -13.95
N ALA A 8 2.45 -17.91 -12.92
CA ALA A 8 2.18 -16.51 -12.61
C ALA A 8 3.25 -16.01 -11.63
N THR A 9 3.81 -14.83 -11.89
CA THR A 9 4.82 -14.21 -11.01
C THR A 9 4.36 -12.80 -10.65
N ILE A 10 4.25 -12.52 -9.35
CA ILE A 10 4.02 -11.19 -8.81
C ILE A 10 5.38 -10.61 -8.45
N ILE A 11 5.76 -9.48 -9.03
CA ILE A 11 7.02 -8.78 -8.73
C ILE A 11 6.67 -7.37 -8.27
N VAL A 12 7.01 -7.04 -7.04
CA VAL A 12 6.94 -5.66 -6.55
C VAL A 12 8.34 -5.05 -6.66
N LYS A 13 8.47 -3.99 -7.44
CA LYS A 13 9.71 -3.22 -7.59
C LYS A 13 9.58 -1.86 -6.94
N LYS A 14 10.66 -1.37 -6.32
CA LYS A 14 10.77 0.02 -5.84
C LYS A 14 12.18 0.54 -6.06
N LYS A 15 12.29 1.65 -6.80
CA LYS A 15 13.54 2.18 -7.39
C LYS A 15 14.30 1.10 -8.17
N GLN A 16 13.61 0.41 -9.08
CA GLN A 16 14.13 -0.69 -9.91
C GLN A 16 14.57 -1.98 -9.17
N ALA A 17 14.76 -1.95 -7.84
CA ALA A 17 15.03 -3.13 -7.02
C ALA A 17 13.75 -3.95 -6.74
N ILE A 18 13.83 -5.28 -6.89
CA ILE A 18 12.77 -6.23 -6.52
C ILE A 18 12.74 -6.36 -4.98
N ILE A 19 11.59 -6.06 -4.36
CA ILE A 19 11.40 -6.21 -2.91
C ILE A 19 10.50 -7.35 -2.51
N HIS A 20 9.67 -7.81 -3.43
CA HIS A 20 8.83 -8.96 -3.20
C HIS A 20 8.66 -9.68 -4.52
N ARG A 21 8.82 -11.00 -4.47
CA ARG A 21 8.60 -11.89 -5.59
C ARG A 21 7.84 -13.09 -5.09
N GLU A 22 6.61 -13.24 -5.56
CA GLU A 22 5.82 -14.44 -5.36
C GLU A 22 5.61 -15.10 -6.71
N SER A 23 5.60 -16.43 -6.73
CA SER A 23 5.29 -17.17 -7.95
C SER A 23 4.46 -18.40 -7.64
N ARG A 24 3.45 -18.65 -8.47
CA ARG A 24 2.64 -19.86 -8.38
C ARG A 24 2.50 -20.50 -9.75
N THR A 25 2.59 -21.83 -9.78
CA THR A 25 2.45 -22.62 -11.00
C THR A 25 1.05 -23.23 -11.07
N PHE A 26 0.44 -23.16 -12.25
CA PHE A 26 -0.93 -23.59 -12.52
C PHE A 26 -0.93 -24.62 -13.64
N LYS A 27 -1.90 -25.55 -13.58
CA LYS A 27 -2.11 -26.57 -14.62
C LYS A 27 -2.81 -26.02 -15.88
N LYS A 28 -3.50 -24.87 -15.77
CA LYS A 28 -4.19 -24.22 -16.90
C LYS A 28 -3.79 -22.75 -17.01
N LYS A 29 -3.68 -22.27 -18.25
CA LYS A 29 -3.32 -20.87 -18.55
C LYS A 29 -4.32 -19.87 -17.98
N GLU A 30 -5.61 -20.18 -18.10
CA GLU A 30 -6.69 -19.30 -17.60
C GLU A 30 -6.60 -19.12 -16.07
N LEU A 31 -6.27 -20.19 -15.33
CA LEU A 31 -6.04 -20.11 -13.88
C LEU A 31 -4.83 -19.23 -13.51
N ALA A 32 -3.76 -19.27 -14.32
CA ALA A 32 -2.60 -18.41 -14.11
C ALA A 32 -2.93 -16.93 -14.34
N LYS A 33 -3.77 -16.62 -15.35
CA LYS A 33 -4.24 -15.25 -15.61
C LYS A 33 -5.11 -14.71 -14.47
N THR A 34 -5.91 -15.58 -13.85
CA THR A 34 -6.78 -15.18 -12.72
C THR A 34 -6.04 -15.07 -11.39
N TYR A 35 -4.73 -15.35 -11.32
CA TYR A 35 -3.98 -15.22 -10.07
C TYR A 35 -3.95 -13.78 -9.57
N PHE A 36 -3.94 -12.82 -10.49
CA PHE A 36 -4.10 -11.39 -10.18
C PHE A 36 -4.79 -10.71 -11.38
N PRO A 37 -6.14 -10.79 -11.48
CA PRO A 37 -6.89 -10.47 -12.69
C PRO A 37 -7.13 -8.96 -12.85
N TYR A 38 -6.24 -8.12 -12.35
CA TYR A 38 -6.43 -6.67 -12.32
C TYR A 38 -5.34 -5.96 -13.09
N ASN A 39 -5.76 -5.17 -14.08
CA ASN A 39 -4.92 -4.16 -14.68
C ASN A 39 -4.83 -2.96 -13.72
N PHE A 40 -3.61 -2.49 -13.43
CA PHE A 40 -3.37 -1.34 -12.56
C PHE A 40 -4.15 -0.08 -12.99
N GLY A 41 -4.26 0.16 -14.30
CA GLY A 41 -5.04 1.27 -14.83
C GLY A 41 -6.54 1.15 -14.52
N SER A 42 -7.08 -0.06 -14.55
CA SER A 42 -8.49 -0.34 -14.24
C SER A 42 -8.82 -0.08 -12.77
N VAL A 43 -7.90 -0.36 -11.85
CA VAL A 43 -8.09 -0.10 -10.41
C VAL A 43 -8.17 1.40 -10.14
N THR A 44 -7.22 2.17 -10.68
CA THR A 44 -7.21 3.63 -10.53
C THR A 44 -8.46 4.27 -11.13
N ALA A 45 -8.85 3.85 -12.34
CA ALA A 45 -10.06 4.34 -13.00
C ALA A 45 -11.33 3.96 -12.23
N GLY A 46 -11.40 2.74 -11.70
CA GLY A 46 -12.51 2.29 -10.84
C GLY A 46 -12.66 3.15 -9.58
N PHE A 47 -11.55 3.42 -8.90
CA PHE A 47 -11.54 4.29 -7.73
C PHE A 47 -12.05 5.70 -8.05
N GLN A 48 -11.56 6.31 -9.15
CA GLN A 48 -12.01 7.64 -9.57
C GLN A 48 -13.51 7.68 -9.88
N ARG A 49 -14.05 6.66 -10.56
CA ARG A 49 -15.49 6.57 -10.84
C ARG A 49 -16.32 6.55 -9.56
N VAL A 50 -15.97 5.69 -8.60
CA VAL A 50 -16.69 5.56 -7.33
C VAL A 50 -16.58 6.84 -6.49
N ARG A 51 -15.37 7.40 -6.38
CA ARG A 51 -15.14 8.67 -5.68
C ARG A 51 -16.00 9.79 -6.27
N ASN A 52 -16.03 9.92 -7.59
CA ASN A 52 -16.80 10.95 -8.27
C ASN A 52 -18.32 10.72 -8.13
N SER A 53 -18.80 9.46 -8.16
CA SER A 53 -20.22 9.16 -7.93
C SER A 53 -20.68 9.44 -6.50
N LEU A 54 -19.76 9.48 -5.55
CA LEU A 54 -20.01 9.84 -4.15
C LEU A 54 -19.73 11.32 -3.87
N GLU A 55 -19.38 12.11 -4.90
CA GLU A 55 -19.10 13.55 -4.78
C GLU A 55 -18.00 13.89 -3.76
N ILE A 56 -17.04 12.98 -3.57
CA ILE A 56 -15.94 13.19 -2.63
C ILE A 56 -14.84 13.99 -3.32
N GLU A 57 -14.65 15.22 -2.86
CA GLU A 57 -13.59 16.11 -3.31
C GLU A 57 -12.24 15.80 -2.62
N ASP A 58 -11.16 16.14 -3.32
CA ASP A 58 -9.76 16.04 -2.87
C ASP A 58 -9.26 14.66 -2.36
N LEU A 59 -10.07 13.60 -2.48
CA LEU A 59 -9.62 12.24 -2.12
C LEU A 59 -8.79 11.61 -3.25
N ARG A 60 -7.57 11.20 -2.94
CA ARG A 60 -6.63 10.51 -3.84
C ARG A 60 -6.45 9.05 -3.41
N TYR A 61 -6.11 8.17 -4.36
CA TYR A 61 -5.94 6.74 -4.06
C TYR A 61 -4.83 6.46 -3.03
N HIS A 62 -3.78 7.30 -2.98
CA HIS A 62 -2.71 7.14 -2.00
C HIS A 62 -3.11 7.56 -0.58
N ASP A 63 -4.19 8.32 -0.42
CA ASP A 63 -4.68 8.71 0.91
C ASP A 63 -5.20 7.50 1.69
N LEU A 64 -5.63 6.44 1.01
CA LEU A 64 -5.97 5.16 1.65
C LEU A 64 -4.76 4.57 2.41
N ARG A 65 -3.55 4.68 1.86
CA ARG A 65 -2.34 4.24 2.56
C ARG A 65 -2.00 5.18 3.73
N ARG A 66 -2.24 6.48 3.56
CA ARG A 66 -2.05 7.49 4.63
C ARG A 66 -3.01 7.27 5.79
N GLU A 67 -4.27 6.97 5.50
CA GLU A 67 -5.30 6.60 6.47
C GLU A 67 -4.92 5.33 7.23
N GLY A 68 -4.43 4.31 6.53
CA GLY A 68 -3.93 3.09 7.16
C GLY A 68 -2.75 3.36 8.12
N ALA A 69 -1.81 4.22 7.74
CA ALA A 69 -0.73 4.64 8.64
C ALA A 69 -1.26 5.40 9.87
N SER A 70 -2.24 6.29 9.66
CA SER A 70 -2.86 7.10 10.72
C SER A 70 -3.52 6.21 11.78
N ARG A 71 -4.29 5.20 11.36
CA ARG A 71 -4.91 4.23 12.27
C ARG A 71 -3.90 3.41 13.07
N LEU A 72 -2.73 3.10 12.50
CA LEU A 72 -1.68 2.40 13.24
C LEU A 72 -1.06 3.32 14.31
N PHE A 73 -0.83 4.59 13.98
CA PHE A 73 -0.36 5.57 14.96
C PHE A 73 -1.35 5.79 16.10
N GLU A 74 -2.65 5.90 15.80
CA GLU A 74 -3.70 6.01 16.81
C GLU A 74 -3.77 4.79 17.73
N LYS A 75 -3.44 3.60 17.21
CA LYS A 75 -3.32 2.36 17.99
C LYS A 75 -2.02 2.26 18.82
N GLY A 76 -1.15 3.27 18.76
CA GLY A 76 0.08 3.33 19.55
C GLY A 76 1.29 2.64 18.95
N TYR A 77 1.24 2.22 17.68
CA TYR A 77 2.40 1.64 17.00
C TYR A 77 3.52 2.68 16.83
N SER A 78 4.77 2.23 16.93
CA SER A 78 5.94 3.07 16.70
C SER A 78 6.11 3.40 15.21
N ILE A 79 6.86 4.46 14.90
CA ILE A 79 7.07 4.87 13.51
C ILE A 79 7.78 3.79 12.66
N GLU A 80 8.64 2.99 13.28
CA GLU A 80 9.34 1.87 12.67
C GLU A 80 8.37 0.72 12.36
N GLU A 81 7.48 0.37 13.29
CA GLU A 81 6.46 -0.65 13.09
C GLU A 81 5.48 -0.25 11.99
N VAL A 82 5.03 1.01 12.01
CA VAL A 82 4.18 1.57 10.95
C VAL A 82 4.89 1.51 9.60
N ALA A 83 6.19 1.83 9.54
CA ALA A 83 6.97 1.76 8.31
C ALA A 83 7.06 0.35 7.74
N GLN A 84 7.26 -0.65 8.60
CA GLN A 84 7.34 -2.05 8.21
C GLN A 84 6.00 -2.56 7.64
N VAL A 85 4.89 -2.23 8.30
CA VAL A 85 3.54 -2.65 7.85
C VAL A 85 3.14 -1.93 6.56
N THR A 86 3.41 -0.63 6.45
CA THR A 86 2.94 0.19 5.33
C THR A 86 3.90 0.19 4.12
N GLY A 87 5.11 -0.36 4.28
CA GLY A 87 6.15 -0.46 3.24
C GLY A 87 6.90 0.85 2.95
N HIS A 88 6.90 1.78 3.91
CA HIS A 88 7.65 3.03 3.79
C HIS A 88 9.14 2.77 4.01
N ARG A 89 9.96 3.17 3.03
CA ARG A 89 11.44 3.15 3.16
C ARG A 89 11.99 4.50 3.61
N ASN A 90 11.19 5.55 3.48
CA ASN A 90 11.54 6.90 3.91
C ASN A 90 10.60 7.26 5.06
N LEU A 91 11.16 7.36 6.27
CA LEU A 91 10.41 7.67 7.48
C LEU A 91 9.88 9.10 7.49
N ASN A 92 10.44 10.03 6.69
CA ASN A 92 9.98 11.42 6.65
C ASN A 92 8.51 11.54 6.23
N ILE A 93 8.03 10.64 5.36
CA ILE A 93 6.62 10.60 4.95
C ILE A 93 5.74 10.25 6.15
N LEU A 94 6.18 9.30 6.98
CA LEU A 94 5.45 8.90 8.18
C LEU A 94 5.56 9.93 9.30
N TRP A 95 6.69 10.62 9.41
CA TRP A 95 6.86 11.73 10.33
C TRP A 95 5.84 12.83 10.07
N GLN A 96 5.59 13.20 8.81
CA GLN A 96 4.56 14.18 8.46
C GLN A 96 3.16 13.76 8.92
N VAL A 97 2.82 12.47 8.79
CA VAL A 97 1.54 11.94 9.28
C VAL A 97 1.49 11.97 10.81
N TYR A 98 2.57 11.53 11.46
CA TYR A 98 2.67 11.46 12.91
C TYR A 98 2.55 12.85 13.57
N THR A 99 3.26 13.86 13.05
CA THR A 99 3.22 15.23 13.60
C THR A 99 1.86 15.89 13.41
N GLN A 100 1.15 15.59 12.32
CA GLN A 100 -0.21 16.06 12.10
C GLN A 100 -1.22 15.44 13.07
N LEU A 101 -1.01 14.19 13.50
CA LEU A 101 -1.87 13.51 14.47
C LEU A 101 -1.59 13.93 15.93
N PHE A 102 -0.33 14.21 16.26
CA PHE A 102 0.09 14.50 17.63
C PHE A 102 0.89 15.82 17.76
N PRO A 103 0.31 16.98 17.40
CA PRO A 103 1.02 18.26 17.49
C PRO A 103 1.42 18.61 18.93
N HIS A 104 0.59 18.24 19.91
CA HIS A 104 0.81 18.52 21.34
C HIS A 104 1.95 17.70 21.97
N LYS A 105 2.27 16.51 21.43
CA LYS A 105 3.38 15.67 21.93
C LYS A 105 4.75 16.26 21.67
N LEU A 106 4.85 17.25 20.78
CA LEU A 106 6.09 17.97 20.52
C LEU A 106 6.45 18.94 21.67
N HIS A 107 5.43 19.50 22.34
CA HIS A 107 5.60 20.53 23.37
C HIS A 107 5.70 19.98 24.79
N SER A 108 5.28 18.72 25.01
CA SER A 108 5.27 18.10 26.35
C SER A 108 6.62 17.55 26.79
N LYS A 109 7.69 17.64 25.99
CA LYS A 109 9.05 17.35 26.45
C LYS A 109 9.62 18.59 27.13
N SER A 110 9.15 18.85 28.35
CA SER A 110 9.90 19.68 29.29
C SER A 110 11.21 18.96 29.60
N PHE A 111 12.34 19.59 29.28
CA PHE A 111 13.64 19.12 29.70
C PHE A 111 13.76 19.40 31.20
N GLU A 112 13.58 18.36 32.01
CA GLU A 112 14.03 18.33 33.41
C GLU A 112 15.47 17.80 33.47
#